data_AF-A0A381PG91-F1
#
_entry.id   AF-A0A381PG91-F1
#
_cell.length_a   1.000
_cell.length_b   1.000
_cell.length_c   1.000
_cell.angle_alpha   90.00
_cell.angle_beta   90.00
_cell.angle_gamma   90.00
#
_symmetry.space_group_name_H-M   'P 1'
#
loop_
_entity.id
_entity.type
_entity.pdbx_description
1 polymer ?
#
loop_
_entity_poly.entity_id
_entity_poly.type
_entity_poly.pdbx_seq_one_letter_code
_entity_poly.pdbx_strand_id
1 'polypeptide(L)'
;MKYRLAAPALVVDIGRLSDLSYVREDGDVLAIGALTRHRDVETSDLVRAQTGLLAAATSKVGDPQVRHRGTLGGALAHGDPASDLPAALIALRGSVVVQGPAGRREVAVDDFFTGFLETDLAPDELLVEVRVPRMPDARWSFQKFNRRAQDWAIVGAAVVVDGGSCGVGLVNMDSRPVRAGGVEAAVDSGTSAADAAAVAADGLEPPSDLNAGVEYRCHLARVLTRRGLEEAGC
;
A
#
# COMPACT_ATOMS: atom_id res chain seq x y z
N MET A 1 -8.62 -8.83 19.60
CA MET A 1 -8.98 -8.10 20.85
C MET A 1 -10.23 -7.22 20.60
N LYS A 2 -10.89 -6.69 21.65
CA LYS A 2 -12.33 -6.25 21.73
C LYS A 2 -13.36 -7.30 21.27
N TYR A 3 -13.29 -7.77 20.02
CA TYR A 3 -14.14 -8.83 19.46
C TYR A 3 -13.62 -10.26 19.70
N ARG A 4 -12.54 -10.42 20.48
CA ARG A 4 -11.90 -11.71 20.81
C ARG A 4 -11.42 -12.57 19.63
N LEU A 5 -11.35 -12.03 18.41
CA LEU A 5 -10.70 -12.68 17.25
C LEU A 5 -9.19 -12.92 17.44
N ALA A 6 -8.57 -12.19 18.37
CA ALA A 6 -7.19 -12.40 18.83
C ALA A 6 -7.15 -12.21 20.34
N ALA A 7 -6.47 -13.12 21.04
CA ALA A 7 -6.38 -13.18 22.50
C ALA A 7 -4.93 -13.48 22.96
N PRO A 8 -3.97 -12.55 22.72
CA PRO A 8 -2.59 -12.76 23.12
C PRO A 8 -2.46 -12.77 24.65
N ALA A 9 -1.56 -13.60 25.18
CA ALA A 9 -1.25 -13.64 26.61
C ALA A 9 -0.44 -12.41 27.08
N LEU A 10 0.31 -11.78 26.16
CA LEU A 10 1.16 -10.63 26.39
C LEU A 10 1.01 -9.64 25.23
N VAL A 11 1.02 -8.35 25.54
CA VAL A 11 1.11 -7.27 24.54
C VAL A 11 2.39 -6.49 24.84
N VAL A 12 3.31 -6.49 23.87
CA VAL A 12 4.55 -5.71 23.95
C VAL A 12 4.30 -4.36 23.30
N ASP A 13 4.23 -3.31 24.11
CA ASP A 13 4.04 -1.94 23.62
C ASP A 13 5.38 -1.35 23.14
N ILE A 14 5.48 -1.15 21.83
CA ILE A 14 6.63 -0.55 21.14
C ILE A 14 6.47 0.95 20.92
N GLY A 15 5.35 1.57 21.32
CA GLY A 15 5.04 2.97 21.03
C GLY A 15 5.97 4.01 21.67
N ARG A 16 6.92 3.58 22.51
CA ARG A 16 7.95 4.43 23.13
C ARG A 16 9.32 4.38 22.41
N LEU A 17 9.46 3.55 21.38
CA LEU A 17 10.66 3.49 20.54
C LEU A 17 10.67 4.68 19.56
N SER A 18 11.07 5.86 20.03
CA SER A 18 11.06 7.09 19.23
C SER A 18 12.02 7.06 18.05
N ASP A 19 13.06 6.24 18.12
CA ASP A 19 14.04 6.00 17.06
C ASP A 19 13.45 5.26 15.85
N LEU A 20 12.22 4.75 15.93
CA LEU A 20 11.48 4.17 14.80
C LEU A 20 10.41 5.10 14.23
N SER A 21 10.42 6.40 14.58
CA SER A 21 9.47 7.40 14.07
C SER A 21 10.21 8.55 13.41
N TYR A 22 10.43 8.44 12.10
CA TYR A 22 11.14 9.43 11.30
C TYR A 22 10.79 9.31 9.82
N VAL A 23 11.06 10.38 9.07
CA VAL A 23 11.11 10.39 7.61
C VAL A 23 12.42 11.07 7.22
N ARG A 24 13.26 10.40 6.44
CA ARG A 24 14.53 10.97 5.97
C ARG A 24 14.86 10.49 4.56
N GLU A 25 15.66 11.28 3.86
CA GLU A 25 16.32 10.82 2.63
C GLU A 25 17.46 9.87 3.00
N ASP A 26 17.59 8.79 2.23
CA ASP A 26 18.71 7.86 2.31
C ASP A 26 19.07 7.41 0.90
N GLY A 27 19.93 8.17 0.23
CA GLY A 27 20.27 7.95 -1.18
C GLY A 27 19.07 8.17 -2.12
N ASP A 28 18.73 7.13 -2.87
CA ASP A 28 17.65 7.07 -3.86
C ASP A 28 16.30 6.68 -3.26
N VAL A 29 16.23 6.43 -1.94
CA VAL A 29 14.99 6.11 -1.23
C VAL A 29 14.67 7.14 -0.14
N LEU A 30 13.40 7.22 0.24
CA LEU A 30 12.99 7.68 1.55
C LEU A 30 13.02 6.51 2.54
N ALA A 31 13.70 6.71 3.65
CA ALA A 31 13.66 5.84 4.81
C ALA A 31 12.62 6.36 5.81
N ILE A 32 11.59 5.54 6.09
CA ILE A 32 10.49 5.89 6.98
C ILE A 32 10.42 4.88 8.11
N GLY A 33 10.62 5.33 9.35
CA GLY A 33 10.55 4.46 10.51
C GLY A 33 9.16 3.82 10.67
N ALA A 34 9.11 2.55 11.08
CA ALA A 34 7.87 1.77 11.17
C ALA A 34 6.79 2.38 12.09
N LEU A 35 7.19 3.15 13.10
CA LEU A 35 6.29 3.82 14.04
C LEU A 35 5.88 5.23 13.63
N THR A 36 6.30 5.68 12.43
CA THR A 36 5.83 6.94 11.85
C THR A 36 4.32 6.87 11.65
N ARG A 37 3.60 7.83 12.24
CA ARG A 37 2.14 7.84 12.21
C ARG A 37 1.64 8.19 10.83
N HIS A 38 0.45 7.72 10.48
CA HIS A 38 -0.19 8.09 9.21
C HIS A 38 -0.32 9.61 9.07
N ARG A 39 -0.61 10.33 10.16
CA ARG A 39 -0.65 11.79 10.17
C ARG A 39 0.69 12.40 9.74
N ASP A 40 1.79 11.89 10.26
CA ASP A 40 3.12 12.42 9.97
C ASP A 40 3.52 12.11 8.52
N VAL A 41 3.14 10.93 8.00
CA VAL A 41 3.36 10.57 6.59
C VAL A 41 2.52 11.42 5.64
N GLU A 42 1.21 11.59 5.87
CA GLU A 42 0.32 12.34 4.96
C GLU A 42 0.66 13.85 4.89
N THR A 43 1.26 14.41 5.96
CA THR A 43 1.62 15.83 6.03
C THR A 43 3.10 16.13 5.86
N SER A 44 3.96 15.11 5.73
CA SER A 44 5.38 15.34 5.50
C SER A 44 5.61 15.98 4.14
N ASP A 45 6.20 17.17 4.13
CA ASP A 45 6.60 17.86 2.89
C ASP A 45 7.59 17.01 2.09
N LEU A 46 8.47 16.28 2.77
CA LEU A 46 9.43 15.38 2.13
C LEU A 46 8.73 14.20 1.43
N VAL A 47 7.76 13.55 2.08
CA VAL A 47 6.99 12.46 1.45
C VAL A 47 6.21 13.00 0.26
N ARG A 48 5.55 14.16 0.41
CA ARG A 48 4.78 14.77 -0.69
C ARG A 48 5.63 15.12 -1.89
N ALA A 49 6.83 15.64 -1.66
CA ALA A 49 7.74 16.06 -2.73
C ALA A 49 8.43 14.88 -3.43
N GLN A 50 8.71 13.79 -2.72
CA GLN A 50 9.51 12.67 -3.27
C GLN A 50 8.67 11.44 -3.63
N THR A 51 7.49 11.27 -3.03
CA THR A 51 6.60 10.11 -3.25
C THR A 51 5.15 10.49 -2.89
N GLY A 52 4.59 11.43 -3.66
CA GLY A 52 3.27 11.99 -3.40
C GLY A 52 2.15 10.94 -3.31
N LEU A 53 2.27 9.84 -4.06
CA LEU A 53 1.36 8.70 -4.02
C LEU A 53 1.18 8.12 -2.60
N LEU A 54 2.27 7.96 -1.86
CA LEU A 54 2.22 7.43 -0.49
C LEU A 54 1.49 8.39 0.45
N ALA A 55 1.78 9.68 0.36
CA ALA A 55 1.10 10.70 1.16
C ALA A 55 -0.40 10.73 0.84
N ALA A 56 -0.76 10.66 -0.45
CA ALA A 56 -2.15 10.66 -0.90
C ALA A 56 -2.92 9.43 -0.41
N ALA A 57 -2.37 8.23 -0.57
CA ALA A 57 -2.97 6.99 -0.08
C ALA A 57 -3.16 7.04 1.45
N THR A 58 -2.13 7.51 2.17
CA THR A 58 -2.19 7.65 3.64
C THR A 58 -3.30 8.60 4.09
N SER A 59 -3.58 9.65 3.31
CA SER A 59 -4.66 10.59 3.64
C SER A 59 -6.07 10.00 3.59
N LYS A 60 -6.23 8.83 2.96
CA LYS A 60 -7.50 8.09 2.84
C LYS A 60 -7.66 6.99 3.89
N VAL A 61 -6.67 6.79 4.76
CA VAL A 61 -6.68 5.75 5.81
C VAL A 61 -7.46 6.24 7.02
N GLY A 62 -8.55 5.55 7.36
CA GLY A 62 -9.38 5.85 8.53
C GLY A 62 -9.76 7.32 8.64
N ASP A 63 -10.13 7.78 9.83
CA ASP A 63 -10.38 9.19 10.14
C ASP A 63 -9.13 9.87 10.76
N PRO A 64 -9.15 11.20 11.02
CA PRO A 64 -8.02 11.87 11.66
C PRO A 64 -7.59 11.23 12.99
N GLN A 65 -8.51 10.73 13.82
CA GLN A 65 -8.18 10.12 15.10
C GLN A 65 -7.43 8.80 14.91
N VAL A 66 -7.83 7.99 13.93
CA VAL A 66 -7.09 6.80 13.51
C VAL A 66 -5.70 7.22 13.01
N ARG A 67 -5.59 8.24 12.16
CA ARG A 67 -4.29 8.65 11.59
C ARG A 67 -3.29 9.21 12.59
N HIS A 68 -3.76 9.77 13.71
CA HIS A 68 -2.88 10.21 14.80
C HIS A 68 -2.33 9.05 15.65
N ARG A 69 -2.80 7.82 15.45
CA ARG A 69 -2.37 6.65 16.23
C ARG A 69 -1.82 5.50 15.37
N GLY A 70 -2.44 5.22 14.24
CA GLY A 70 -2.00 4.20 13.30
C GLY A 70 -0.64 4.57 12.71
N THR A 71 0.19 3.56 12.50
CA THR A 71 1.55 3.72 11.97
C THR A 71 1.68 3.05 10.61
N LEU A 72 2.59 3.56 9.79
CA LEU A 72 2.88 2.98 8.48
C LEU A 72 3.28 1.50 8.60
N GLY A 73 4.22 1.18 9.50
CA GLY A 73 4.67 -0.18 9.73
C GLY A 73 3.57 -1.09 10.27
N GLY A 74 2.70 -0.58 11.15
CA GLY A 74 1.58 -1.35 11.68
C GLY A 74 0.54 -1.71 10.61
N ALA A 75 0.26 -0.80 9.69
CA ALA A 75 -0.65 -1.06 8.57
C ALA A 75 -0.08 -2.09 7.57
N LEU A 76 1.23 -2.08 7.34
CA LEU A 76 1.90 -3.08 6.48
C LEU A 76 1.98 -4.44 7.19
N ALA A 77 2.44 -4.49 8.44
CA ALA A 77 2.56 -5.72 9.21
C ALA A 77 1.20 -6.39 9.49
N HIS A 78 0.08 -5.65 9.40
CA HIS A 78 -1.25 -6.24 9.54
C HIS A 78 -1.63 -7.15 8.36
N GLY A 79 -1.09 -6.90 7.16
CA GLY A 79 -1.32 -7.75 5.99
C GLY A 79 -2.76 -7.79 5.47
N ASP A 80 -3.60 -6.81 5.82
CA ASP A 80 -4.99 -6.78 5.34
C ASP A 80 -5.05 -6.35 3.87
N PRO A 81 -5.60 -7.16 2.95
CA PRO A 81 -5.73 -6.80 1.54
C PRO A 81 -6.59 -5.56 1.29
N ALA A 82 -7.47 -5.20 2.21
CA ALA A 82 -8.28 -3.98 2.12
C ALA A 82 -7.51 -2.71 2.49
N SER A 83 -6.28 -2.84 3.01
CA SER A 83 -5.43 -1.70 3.39
C SER A 83 -4.90 -0.95 2.17
N ASP A 84 -4.98 0.38 2.24
CA ASP A 84 -4.56 1.26 1.15
C ASP A 84 -3.02 1.28 0.97
N LEU A 85 -2.27 1.18 2.07
CA LEU A 85 -0.82 1.42 2.09
C LEU A 85 0.01 0.30 1.43
N PRO A 86 -0.32 -0.99 1.60
CA PRO A 86 0.29 -2.06 0.82
C PRO A 86 0.24 -1.81 -0.69
N ALA A 87 -0.92 -1.44 -1.24
CA ALA A 87 -1.06 -1.21 -2.68
C ALA A 87 -0.23 -0.01 -3.15
N ALA A 88 -0.18 1.07 -2.38
CA ALA A 88 0.68 2.21 -2.68
C ALA A 88 2.17 1.83 -2.67
N LEU A 89 2.61 1.06 -1.68
CA LEU A 89 4.01 0.62 -1.58
C LEU A 89 4.38 -0.35 -2.72
N ILE A 90 3.46 -1.24 -3.11
CA ILE A 90 3.61 -2.13 -4.29
C ILE A 90 3.81 -1.32 -5.56
N ALA A 91 2.92 -0.35 -5.82
CA ALA A 91 3.03 0.52 -7.00
C ALA A 91 4.39 1.24 -7.03
N LEU A 92 4.86 1.72 -5.87
CA LEU A 92 6.12 2.44 -5.72
C LEU A 92 7.38 1.54 -5.72
N ARG A 93 7.24 0.21 -5.79
CA ARG A 93 8.37 -0.75 -5.68
C ARG A 93 9.17 -0.57 -4.39
N GLY A 94 8.48 -0.32 -3.29
CA GLY A 94 9.12 -0.20 -1.99
C GLY A 94 9.60 -1.53 -1.42
N SER A 95 10.28 -1.43 -0.28
CA SER A 95 10.72 -2.55 0.53
C SER A 95 10.51 -2.25 2.01
N VAL A 96 10.61 -3.29 2.84
CA VAL A 96 10.58 -3.16 4.29
C VAL A 96 11.84 -3.75 4.90
N VAL A 97 12.36 -3.10 5.93
CA VAL A 97 13.45 -3.60 6.74
C VAL A 97 12.84 -4.22 7.99
N VAL A 98 13.17 -5.48 8.22
CA VAL A 98 12.76 -6.23 9.41
C VAL A 98 13.99 -6.59 10.24
N GLN A 99 13.81 -6.62 11.55
CA GLN A 99 14.86 -6.89 12.51
C GLN A 99 14.42 -8.03 13.44
N GLY A 100 15.23 -9.09 13.51
CA GLY A 100 15.07 -10.20 14.44
C GLY A 100 16.37 -10.48 15.21
N PRO A 101 16.43 -11.57 15.98
CA PRO A 101 17.62 -11.94 16.76
C PRO A 101 18.86 -12.20 15.90
N ALA A 102 18.68 -12.61 14.64
CA ALA A 102 19.76 -12.86 13.68
C ALA A 102 20.25 -11.60 12.95
N GLY A 103 19.68 -10.43 13.23
CA GLY A 103 20.06 -9.16 12.61
C GLY A 103 18.95 -8.55 11.77
N ARG A 104 19.32 -7.76 10.75
CA ARG A 104 18.41 -7.07 9.85
C ARG A 104 18.39 -7.72 8.48
N ARG A 105 17.22 -7.76 7.86
CA ARG A 105 17.05 -8.11 6.45
C ARG A 105 16.05 -7.15 5.79
N GLU A 106 16.21 -6.97 4.50
CA GLU A 106 15.31 -6.18 3.67
C GLU A 106 14.47 -7.12 2.81
N VAL A 107 13.18 -6.85 2.70
CA VAL A 107 12.20 -7.66 1.96
C VAL A 107 11.51 -6.75 0.95
N ALA A 108 11.55 -7.13 -0.32
CA ALA A 108 10.79 -6.44 -1.36
C ALA A 108 9.28 -6.53 -1.04
N VAL A 109 8.53 -5.46 -1.28
CA VAL A 109 7.10 -5.42 -0.96
C VAL A 109 6.30 -6.50 -1.69
N ASP A 110 6.71 -6.87 -2.91
CA ASP A 110 6.07 -7.92 -3.72
C ASP A 110 6.17 -9.31 -3.06
N ASP A 111 7.18 -9.52 -2.20
CA ASP A 111 7.44 -10.76 -1.47
C ASP A 111 6.95 -10.70 -0.01
N PHE A 112 6.59 -9.52 0.50
CA PHE A 112 6.27 -9.32 1.91
C PHE A 112 4.89 -9.85 2.32
N PHE A 113 3.91 -9.85 1.42
CA PHE A 113 2.55 -10.29 1.70
C PHE A 113 2.32 -11.71 1.17
N THR A 114 2.03 -12.65 2.06
CA THR A 114 1.98 -14.09 1.74
C THR A 114 0.56 -14.67 1.74
N GLY A 115 -0.41 -13.97 2.35
CA GLY A 115 -1.79 -14.43 2.45
C GLY A 115 -2.70 -13.44 3.18
N PHE A 116 -3.92 -13.88 3.51
CA PHE A 116 -4.89 -13.05 4.22
C PHE A 116 -4.46 -12.81 5.66
N LEU A 117 -4.13 -11.54 5.99
CA LEU A 117 -3.57 -11.15 7.30
C LEU A 117 -2.23 -11.86 7.61
N GLU A 118 -1.51 -12.28 6.57
CA GLU A 118 -0.23 -12.96 6.66
C GLU A 118 0.85 -12.19 5.90
N THR A 119 2.03 -12.12 6.51
CA THR A 119 3.22 -11.47 5.95
C THR A 119 4.43 -12.38 6.14
N ASP A 120 5.53 -12.05 5.48
CA ASP A 120 6.83 -12.72 5.61
C ASP A 120 7.53 -12.45 6.97
N LEU A 121 6.89 -11.75 7.92
CA LEU A 121 7.44 -11.57 9.27
C LEU A 121 7.46 -12.88 10.05
N ALA A 122 8.64 -13.25 10.55
CA ALA A 122 8.75 -14.34 11.51
C ALA A 122 8.21 -13.92 12.91
N PRO A 123 7.85 -14.88 13.78
CA PRO A 123 7.27 -14.58 15.10
C PRO A 123 8.14 -13.73 16.03
N ASP A 124 9.45 -13.71 15.82
CA ASP A 124 10.45 -12.98 16.61
C ASP A 124 11.06 -11.77 15.87
N GLU A 125 10.46 -11.38 14.74
CA GLU A 125 10.87 -10.21 13.96
C GLU A 125 9.98 -8.99 14.20
N LEU A 126 10.57 -7.82 13.97
CA LEU A 126 9.91 -6.52 14.00
C LEU A 126 10.18 -5.78 12.69
N LEU A 127 9.14 -5.31 12.01
CA LEU A 127 9.28 -4.31 10.94
C LEU A 127 9.77 -2.99 11.55
N VAL A 128 10.94 -2.51 11.12
CA VAL A 128 11.61 -1.33 11.71
C VAL A 128 11.68 -0.12 10.78
N GLU A 129 11.74 -0.32 9.46
CA GLU A 129 11.82 0.77 8.46
C GLU A 129 11.08 0.37 7.19
N VAL A 130 10.50 1.34 6.50
CA VAL A 130 9.93 1.20 5.15
C VAL A 130 10.79 2.04 4.23
N ARG A 131 11.28 1.44 3.14
CA ARG A 131 12.10 2.13 2.14
C ARG A 131 11.27 2.32 0.87
N VAL A 132 11.19 3.57 0.42
CA VAL A 132 10.34 3.96 -0.70
C VAL A 132 11.21 4.67 -1.74
N PRO A 133 11.32 4.17 -2.97
CA PRO A 133 12.04 4.86 -4.04
C PRO A 133 11.57 6.30 -4.18
N ARG A 134 12.52 7.21 -4.35
CA ARG A 134 12.26 8.63 -4.60
C ARG A 134 11.93 8.82 -6.07
N MET A 135 10.78 9.42 -6.32
CA MET A 135 10.23 9.64 -7.64
C MET A 135 9.64 11.06 -7.73
N PRO A 136 10.46 12.13 -7.59
CA PRO A 136 9.97 13.51 -7.49
C PRO A 136 9.25 14.00 -8.76
N ASP A 137 9.62 13.45 -9.93
CA ASP A 137 9.06 13.83 -11.22
C ASP A 137 7.95 12.88 -11.71
N ALA A 138 7.67 11.82 -10.94
CA ALA A 138 6.66 10.83 -11.32
C ALA A 138 5.25 11.41 -11.21
N ARG A 139 4.42 11.03 -12.18
CA ARG A 139 2.98 11.27 -12.12
C ARG A 139 2.32 10.09 -11.43
N TRP A 140 1.28 10.35 -10.67
CA TRP A 140 0.63 9.29 -9.89
C TRP A 140 -0.85 9.60 -9.67
N SER A 141 -1.59 8.56 -9.34
CA SER A 141 -2.99 8.66 -8.90
C SER A 141 -3.29 7.61 -7.84
N PHE A 142 -4.10 7.98 -6.86
CA PHE A 142 -4.67 7.05 -5.90
C PHE A 142 -6.19 7.11 -5.95
N GLN A 143 -6.79 6.08 -6.55
CA GLN A 143 -8.24 5.94 -6.68
C GLN A 143 -8.74 4.99 -5.59
N LYS A 144 -9.76 5.41 -4.83
CA LYS A 144 -10.40 4.58 -3.81
C LYS A 144 -11.91 4.66 -3.96
N PHE A 145 -12.55 3.51 -4.06
CA PHE A 145 -14.01 3.39 -3.99
C PHE A 145 -14.43 2.74 -2.68
N ASN A 146 -15.18 3.48 -1.87
CA ASN A 146 -15.72 3.04 -0.59
C ASN A 146 -17.12 3.63 -0.37
N ARG A 147 -17.89 3.03 0.54
CA ARG A 147 -19.29 3.44 0.78
C ARG A 147 -19.41 4.79 1.47
N ARG A 148 -18.49 5.06 2.39
CA ARG A 148 -18.41 6.28 3.20
C ARG A 148 -16.96 6.71 3.29
N ALA A 149 -16.72 8.01 3.44
CA ALA A 149 -15.40 8.63 3.29
C ALA A 149 -14.24 7.96 4.07
N GLN A 150 -14.51 7.28 5.19
CA GLN A 150 -13.50 6.67 6.06
C GLN A 150 -13.55 5.13 6.09
N ASP A 151 -14.41 4.50 5.26
CA ASP A 151 -14.50 3.05 5.18
C ASP A 151 -13.26 2.46 4.46
N TRP A 152 -13.00 1.18 4.75
CA TRP A 152 -12.11 0.34 3.93
C TRP A 152 -12.51 0.39 2.46
N ALA A 153 -11.53 0.23 1.57
CA ALA A 153 -11.78 0.19 0.13
C ALA A 153 -12.61 -1.05 -0.22
N ILE A 154 -13.66 -0.85 -1.02
CA ILE A 154 -14.24 -1.96 -1.80
C ILE A 154 -13.22 -2.34 -2.86
N VAL A 155 -12.74 -1.36 -3.64
CA VAL A 155 -11.58 -1.51 -4.53
C VAL A 155 -10.81 -0.19 -4.52
N GLY A 156 -9.51 -0.26 -4.68
CA GLY A 156 -8.64 0.88 -4.92
C GLY A 156 -7.57 0.55 -5.96
N ALA A 157 -7.01 1.59 -6.57
CA ALA A 157 -5.90 1.50 -7.51
C ALA A 157 -4.88 2.58 -7.16
N ALA A 158 -3.65 2.15 -6.87
CA ALA A 158 -2.49 3.01 -6.74
C ALA A 158 -1.68 2.90 -8.04
N VAL A 159 -1.47 4.04 -8.71
CA VAL A 159 -0.79 4.13 -10.00
C VAL A 159 0.35 5.12 -9.88
N VAL A 160 1.53 4.75 -10.34
CA VAL A 160 2.68 5.65 -10.54
C VAL A 160 3.26 5.43 -11.92
N VAL A 161 3.64 6.52 -12.58
CA VAL A 161 4.26 6.55 -13.90
C VAL A 161 5.51 7.41 -13.83
N ASP A 162 6.65 6.79 -14.07
CA ASP A 162 7.95 7.44 -14.03
C ASP A 162 8.80 7.02 -15.23
N GLY A 163 9.34 7.99 -15.98
CA GLY A 163 10.24 7.69 -17.10
C GLY A 163 9.70 6.75 -18.19
N GLY A 164 8.38 6.54 -18.27
CA GLY A 164 7.74 5.59 -19.19
C GLY A 164 7.50 4.19 -18.60
N SER A 165 7.91 3.93 -17.37
CA SER A 165 7.57 2.73 -16.61
C SER A 165 6.37 2.97 -15.71
N CYS A 166 5.52 1.95 -15.58
CA CYS A 166 4.31 2.01 -14.75
C CYS A 166 4.39 1.06 -13.54
N GLY A 167 3.89 1.51 -12.40
CA GLY A 167 3.64 0.70 -11.21
C GLY A 167 2.17 0.75 -10.83
N VAL A 168 1.53 -0.42 -10.68
CA VAL A 168 0.11 -0.53 -10.35
C VAL A 168 -0.10 -1.52 -9.21
N GLY A 169 -0.62 -1.02 -8.09
CA GLY A 169 -1.09 -1.82 -6.95
C GLY A 169 -2.60 -1.74 -6.82
N LEU A 170 -3.26 -2.87 -6.53
CA LEU A 170 -4.71 -2.92 -6.33
C LEU A 170 -5.06 -3.25 -4.88
N VAL A 171 -6.07 -2.54 -4.37
CA VAL A 171 -6.60 -2.74 -3.01
C VAL A 171 -7.79 -3.68 -3.06
N ASN A 172 -7.79 -4.69 -2.19
CA ASN A 172 -8.89 -5.63 -1.96
C ASN A 172 -9.30 -6.44 -3.21
N MET A 173 -8.32 -6.75 -4.06
CA MET A 173 -8.53 -7.49 -5.31
C MET A 173 -8.07 -8.94 -5.27
N ASP A 174 -7.51 -9.39 -4.15
CA ASP A 174 -7.13 -10.78 -3.88
C ASP A 174 -7.14 -11.01 -2.35
N SER A 175 -6.84 -12.23 -1.93
CA SER A 175 -6.56 -12.65 -0.55
C SER A 175 -5.42 -11.86 0.12
N ARG A 176 -4.54 -11.24 -0.67
CA ARG A 176 -3.42 -10.41 -0.23
C ARG A 176 -3.34 -9.11 -1.06
N PRO A 177 -2.60 -8.09 -0.61
CA PRO A 177 -2.23 -6.98 -1.48
C PRO A 177 -1.54 -7.46 -2.76
N VAL A 178 -1.95 -6.93 -3.93
CA VAL A 178 -1.48 -7.43 -5.24
C VAL A 178 -1.02 -6.33 -6.18
N ARG A 179 -0.01 -6.69 -6.96
CA ARG A 179 0.51 -5.96 -8.12
C ARG A 179 -0.28 -6.33 -9.36
N ALA A 180 -0.70 -5.34 -10.15
CA ALA A 180 -1.36 -5.57 -11.44
C ALA A 180 -0.34 -5.62 -12.59
N GLY A 181 0.54 -6.63 -12.58
CA GLY A 181 1.64 -6.74 -13.56
C GLY A 181 1.19 -6.81 -15.02
N GLY A 182 0.00 -7.36 -15.30
CA GLY A 182 -0.58 -7.36 -16.65
C GLY A 182 -0.92 -5.96 -17.16
N VAL A 183 -1.38 -5.07 -16.27
CA VAL A 183 -1.66 -3.66 -16.60
C VAL A 183 -0.35 -2.93 -16.92
N GLU A 184 0.65 -3.12 -16.07
CA GLU A 184 1.97 -2.50 -16.24
C GLU A 184 2.60 -2.91 -17.59
N ALA A 185 2.61 -4.20 -17.90
CA ALA A 185 3.11 -4.70 -19.18
C ALA A 185 2.34 -4.13 -20.38
N ALA A 186 1.03 -3.93 -20.26
CA ALA A 186 0.24 -3.31 -21.31
C ALA A 186 0.62 -1.83 -21.51
N VAL A 187 0.79 -1.06 -20.42
CA VAL A 187 1.23 0.34 -20.49
C VAL A 187 2.62 0.44 -21.12
N ASP A 188 3.57 -0.40 -20.68
CA ASP A 188 4.94 -0.42 -21.20
C ASP A 188 5.00 -0.78 -22.70
N SER A 189 3.99 -1.50 -23.21
CA SER A 189 3.86 -1.80 -24.65
C SER A 189 3.27 -0.66 -25.50
N GLY A 190 2.92 0.48 -24.87
CA GLY A 190 2.30 1.63 -25.54
C GLY A 190 0.79 1.49 -25.76
N THR A 191 0.13 0.58 -25.04
CA THR A 191 -1.32 0.42 -25.10
C THR A 191 -2.04 1.58 -24.42
N SER A 192 -3.27 1.90 -24.86
CA SER A 192 -4.09 2.94 -24.26
C SER A 192 -4.42 2.63 -22.78
N ALA A 193 -4.62 3.66 -21.96
CA ALA A 193 -5.06 3.50 -20.57
C ALA A 193 -6.34 2.63 -20.43
N ALA A 194 -7.27 2.74 -21.39
CA ALA A 194 -8.50 1.97 -21.39
C ALA A 194 -8.26 0.47 -21.61
N ASP A 195 -7.42 0.12 -22.58
CA ASP A 195 -7.12 -1.27 -22.93
C ASP A 195 -6.21 -1.91 -21.87
N ALA A 196 -5.21 -1.17 -21.36
CA ALA A 196 -4.37 -1.63 -20.26
C ALA A 196 -5.18 -1.90 -19.00
N ALA A 197 -6.16 -1.04 -18.67
CA ALA A 197 -7.03 -1.25 -17.53
C ALA A 197 -8.01 -2.42 -17.70
N ALA A 198 -8.28 -2.89 -18.92
CA ALA A 198 -9.21 -3.99 -19.17
C ALA A 198 -8.75 -5.30 -18.51
N VAL A 199 -7.43 -5.49 -18.39
CA VAL A 199 -6.79 -6.67 -17.79
C VAL A 199 -6.52 -6.51 -16.29
N ALA A 200 -6.98 -5.43 -15.65
CA ALA A 200 -6.67 -5.14 -14.24
C ALA A 200 -7.18 -6.21 -13.25
N ALA A 201 -8.18 -6.99 -13.63
CA ALA A 201 -8.75 -8.05 -12.79
C ALA A 201 -8.34 -9.46 -13.24
N ASP A 202 -7.48 -9.58 -14.25
CA ASP A 202 -7.16 -10.88 -14.85
C ASP A 202 -6.29 -11.70 -13.89
N GLY A 203 -6.71 -12.94 -13.64
CA GLY A 203 -6.02 -13.85 -12.74
C GLY A 203 -6.16 -13.52 -11.25
N LEU A 204 -7.03 -12.58 -10.88
CA LEU A 204 -7.27 -12.19 -9.49
C LEU A 204 -8.56 -12.79 -8.93
N GLU A 205 -8.58 -13.04 -7.62
CA GLU A 205 -9.72 -13.65 -6.90
C GLU A 205 -10.24 -12.74 -5.77
N PRO A 206 -10.94 -11.62 -6.09
CA PRO A 206 -11.43 -10.70 -5.07
C PRO A 206 -12.53 -11.35 -4.21
N PRO A 207 -12.64 -11.01 -2.91
CA PRO A 207 -13.66 -11.58 -2.04
C PRO A 207 -15.06 -11.11 -2.42
N SER A 208 -16.07 -11.94 -2.12
CA SER A 208 -17.48 -11.56 -2.16
C SER A 208 -17.99 -11.33 -0.75
N ASP A 209 -18.54 -10.15 -0.45
CA ASP A 209 -19.01 -9.79 0.89
C ASP A 209 -20.25 -8.88 0.86
N LEU A 210 -20.63 -8.35 2.03
CA LEU A 210 -21.77 -7.44 2.18
C LEU A 210 -21.59 -6.09 1.48
N ASN A 211 -20.38 -5.78 1.00
CA ASN A 211 -20.08 -4.52 0.32
C ASN A 211 -20.15 -4.67 -1.19
N ALA A 212 -19.69 -5.80 -1.74
CA ALA A 212 -19.68 -6.06 -3.17
C ALA A 212 -19.46 -7.55 -3.50
N GLY A 213 -20.08 -8.00 -4.58
CA GLY A 213 -19.74 -9.28 -5.22
C GLY A 213 -18.52 -9.18 -6.15
N VAL A 214 -17.98 -10.34 -6.54
CA VAL A 214 -16.79 -10.50 -7.39
C VAL A 214 -16.90 -9.69 -8.69
N GLU A 215 -18.00 -9.83 -9.44
CA GLU A 215 -18.20 -9.14 -10.72
C GLU A 215 -18.12 -7.61 -10.58
N TYR A 216 -18.71 -7.06 -9.52
CA TYR A 216 -18.70 -5.63 -9.28
C TYR A 216 -17.30 -5.13 -8.89
N ARG A 217 -16.53 -5.91 -8.13
CA ARG A 217 -15.13 -5.59 -7.80
C ARG A 217 -14.25 -5.63 -9.04
N CYS A 218 -14.38 -6.65 -9.88
CA CYS A 218 -13.65 -6.71 -11.15
C CYS A 218 -14.01 -5.53 -12.07
N HIS A 219 -15.28 -5.14 -12.13
CA HIS A 219 -15.69 -3.94 -12.85
C HIS A 219 -15.04 -2.66 -12.28
N LEU A 220 -15.09 -2.48 -10.95
CA LEU A 220 -14.47 -1.34 -10.29
C LEU A 220 -12.95 -1.30 -10.50
N ALA A 221 -12.26 -2.43 -10.44
CA ALA A 221 -10.81 -2.50 -10.67
C ALA A 221 -10.44 -1.93 -12.05
N ARG A 222 -11.15 -2.34 -13.10
CA ARG A 222 -10.95 -1.80 -14.46
C ARG A 222 -11.24 -0.29 -14.52
N VAL A 223 -12.34 0.15 -13.93
CA VAL A 223 -12.73 1.58 -13.94
C VAL A 223 -11.75 2.46 -13.19
N LEU A 224 -11.34 2.07 -11.97
CA LEU A 224 -10.44 2.85 -11.14
C LEU A 224 -9.02 2.83 -11.69
N THR A 225 -8.56 1.70 -12.23
CA THR A 225 -7.25 1.61 -12.89
C THR A 225 -7.20 2.53 -14.10
N ARG A 226 -8.22 2.51 -14.97
CA ARG A 226 -8.29 3.42 -16.12
C ARG A 226 -8.20 4.89 -15.70
N ARG A 227 -9.03 5.29 -14.72
CA ARG A 227 -9.01 6.67 -14.20
C ARG A 227 -7.66 7.05 -13.62
N GLY A 228 -7.02 6.12 -12.91
CA GLY A 228 -5.71 6.34 -12.32
C GLY A 228 -4.61 6.51 -13.37
N LEU A 229 -4.63 5.69 -14.42
CA LEU A 229 -3.72 5.80 -15.56
C LEU A 229 -3.93 7.15 -16.30
N GLU A 230 -5.17 7.51 -16.61
CA GLU A 230 -5.51 8.78 -17.28
C GLU A 230 -5.07 10.00 -16.45
N GLU A 231 -5.30 10.00 -15.13
CA GLU A 231 -4.87 11.08 -14.22
C GLU A 231 -3.34 11.14 -14.09
N ALA A 232 -2.65 9.99 -14.13
CA ALA A 232 -1.19 9.90 -14.16
C ALA A 232 -0.57 10.22 -15.54
N GLY A 233 -1.41 10.52 -16.55
CA GLY A 233 -0.95 10.94 -17.88
C GLY A 233 -0.44 9.80 -18.76
N CYS A 234 -1.03 8.61 -18.63
CA CYS A 234 -0.96 7.52 -19.62
C CYS A 234 -2.09 7.61 -20.65
#